data_AF-A0A286U0D4-F1
#
_entry.id   AF-A0A286U0D4-F1
#
_cell.length_a   1.000
_cell.length_b   1.000
_cell.length_c   1.000
_cell.angle_alpha   90.00
_cell.angle_beta   90.00
_cell.angle_gamma   90.00
#
_symmetry.space_group_name_H-M   'P 1'
#
loop_
_entity.id
_entity.type
_entity.pdbx_description
1 polymer ?
#
loop_
_entity_poly.entity_id
_entity_poly.type
_entity_poly.pdbx_seq_one_letter_code
_entity_poly.pdbx_strand_id
1 'polypeptide(L)' 'MNKKDLSERDICTKYITPAIEKAGWDIQLQVREEVSLTKGRIIVR' A
#
# COMPACT_ATOMS: atom_id res chain seq x y z
N MET A 1 1.61 21.71 -1.27
CA MET A 1 1.09 20.76 -2.28
C MET A 1 -0.17 20.14 -1.72
N ASN A 2 -1.27 20.21 -2.48
CA ASN A 2 -2.54 19.62 -2.08
C ASN A 2 -2.51 18.12 -2.39
N LYS A 3 -2.97 17.29 -1.45
CA LYS A 3 -3.00 15.82 -1.62
C LYS A 3 -3.88 15.37 -2.79
N LYS A 4 -4.84 16.20 -3.20
CA LYS A 4 -5.75 15.94 -4.32
C LYS A 4 -5.11 16.08 -5.70
N ASP A 5 -3.96 16.75 -5.79
CA ASP A 5 -3.22 16.94 -7.05
C ASP A 5 -2.20 15.83 -7.31
N LEU A 6 -2.08 14.86 -6.39
CA LEU A 6 -1.15 13.75 -6.50
C LEU A 6 -1.83 12.53 -7.11
N SER A 7 -1.12 11.81 -7.96
CA SER A 7 -1.59 10.52 -8.46
C SER A 7 -1.69 9.50 -7.33
N GLU A 8 -2.50 8.46 -7.52
CA GLU A 8 -2.64 7.38 -6.54
C GLU A 8 -1.28 6.76 -6.19
N ARG A 9 -0.40 6.61 -7.20
CA ARG A 9 0.98 6.13 -7.03
C ARG A 9 1.83 7.09 -6.22
N ASP A 10 1.74 8.40 -6.50
CA ASP A 10 2.43 9.42 -5.71
C ASP A 10 2.00 9.38 -4.25
N ILE A 11 0.71 9.18 -3.98
CA ILE A 11 0.20 9.07 -2.61
C ILE A 11 0.74 7.82 -1.93
N CYS A 12 0.73 6.68 -2.63
CA CYS A 12 1.21 5.42 -2.09
C CYS A 12 2.69 5.54 -1.67
N THR A 13 3.56 5.99 -2.59
CA THR A 13 4.99 6.09 -2.32
C THR A 13 5.35 7.22 -1.35
N LYS A 14 4.70 8.39 -1.43
CA LYS A 14 5.07 9.56 -0.61
C LYS A 14 4.44 9.57 0.78
N TYR A 15 3.34 8.85 0.99
CA TYR A 15 2.62 8.88 2.26
C TYR A 15 2.36 7.50 2.87
N ILE A 16 1.93 6.51 2.08
CA ILE A 16 1.54 5.20 2.60
C ILE A 16 2.77 4.36 2.96
N THR A 17 3.68 4.15 2.02
CA THR A 17 4.93 3.41 2.22
C THR A 17 5.72 3.91 3.44
N PRO A 18 6.03 5.22 3.59
CA PRO A 18 6.75 5.70 4.77
C PRO A 18 5.94 5.66 6.07
N ALA A 19 4.61 5.65 6.02
CA ALA A 19 3.78 5.48 7.21
C ALA A 19 3.83 4.04 7.72
N ILE A 20 3.84 3.05 6.81
CA ILE A 20 3.97 1.62 7.12
C ILE A 20 5.36 1.32 7.70
N GLU A 21 6.42 1.89 7.10
CA GLU A 21 7.78 1.79 7.64
C GLU A 21 7.88 2.36 9.06
N LYS A 22 7.30 3.55 9.28
CA LYS A 22 7.25 4.18 10.62
C LYS A 22 6.44 3.37 11.63
N ALA A 23 5.47 2.58 11.17
CA ALA A 23 4.72 1.65 12.02
C ALA A 23 5.54 0.40 12.39
N GLY A 24 6.79 0.29 11.92
CA GLY A 24 7.72 -0.80 12.23
C GLY A 24 7.59 -2.02 11.31
N TRP A 25 6.93 -1.87 10.16
CA TRP A 25 6.80 -2.95 9.17
C TRP A 25 7.98 -2.89 8.20
N ASP A 26 8.54 -4.05 7.88
CA ASP A 26 9.56 -4.18 6.85
C ASP A 26 8.89 -4.18 5.46
N ILE A 27 9.11 -3.12 4.68
CA ILE A 27 8.49 -2.95 3.35
C ILE A 27 8.92 -4.06 2.38
N GLN A 28 10.15 -4.54 2.46
CA GLN A 28 10.67 -5.55 1.53
C GLN A 28 10.13 -6.95 1.85
N LEU A 29 9.90 -7.24 3.14
CA LEU A 29 9.52 -8.56 3.61
C LEU A 29 8.01 -8.72 3.85
N GLN A 30 7.34 -7.68 4.33
CA GLN A 30 5.97 -7.74 4.85
C GLN A 30 4.95 -6.96 4.03
N VAL A 31 5.40 -6.08 3.13
CA VAL A 31 4.53 -5.23 2.32
C VAL A 31 4.59 -5.66 0.87
N ARG A 32 3.41 -5.71 0.24
CA ARG A 32 3.25 -6.07 -1.17
C ARG A 32 2.23 -5.13 -1.79
N GLU A 33 2.66 -4.36 -2.79
CA GLU A 33 1.78 -3.49 -3.56
C GLU A 33 1.21 -4.27 -4.75
N GLU A 34 -0.07 -4.03 -5.08
CA GLU A 34 -0.75 -4.58 -6.27
C GLU A 34 -0.77 -6.13 -6.39
N VAL A 35 -0.68 -6.86 -5.28
CA VAL A 35 -0.71 -8.33 -5.30
C VAL A 35 -2.14 -8.88 -5.39
N SER A 36 -2.37 -9.66 -6.44
CA SER A 36 -3.59 -10.44 -6.59
C SER A 36 -3.62 -11.59 -5.58
N LEU A 37 -4.44 -11.48 -4.55
CA LEU A 37 -4.55 -12.48 -3.47
C LEU A 37 -5.08 -13.83 -3.96
N THR A 38 -6.08 -13.84 -4.85
CA THR A 38 -6.60 -15.08 -5.47
C THR A 38 -7.17 -14.78 -6.87
N LYS A 39 -7.28 -15.82 -7.70
CA LYS A 39 -7.95 -15.77 -9.02
C LYS A 39 -9.47 -15.94 -8.93
N GLY A 40 -10.05 -15.90 -7.73
CA GLY A 40 -11.45 -16.25 -7.45
C GLY A 40 -12.07 -15.41 -6.34
N ARG A 41 -13.28 -15.78 -5.90
CA ARG A 41 -14.05 -15.00 -4.90
C ARG A 41 -13.48 -15.22 -3.49
N ILE A 42 -13.03 -14.14 -2.84
CA ILE A 42 -12.59 -14.17 -1.43
C ILE A 42 -13.85 -14.20 -0.55
N ILE A 43 -13.98 -15.24 0.27
CA ILE A 43 -15.05 -15.37 1.28
C ILE A 43 -14.42 -15.05 2.64
N VAL A 44 -14.88 -13.98 3.27
CA VAL A 44 -14.50 -13.63 4.65
C VAL A 44 -15.54 -14.25 5.58
N ARG A 45 -15.10 -15.10 6.52
CA ARG A 45 -15.95 -15.71 7.55
C ARG A 45 -15.78 -15.01 8.89
#